data_AF-A0A7Y3LKY6-F1
#
_entry.id   AF-A0A7Y3LKY6-F1
#
_cell.length_a   1.000
_cell.length_b   1.000
_cell.length_c   1.000
_cell.angle_alpha   90.00
_cell.angle_beta   90.00
_cell.angle_gamma   90.00
#
_symmetry.space_group_name_H-M   'P 1'
#
loop_
_entity.id
_entity.type
_entity.pdbx_description
1 polymer ?
#
loop_
_entity_poly.entity_id
_entity_poly.type
_entity_poly.pdbx_seq_one_letter_code
_entity_poly.pdbx_strand_id
1 'polypeptide(L)'
;MIDSAEEFVRLRNSTDPAAYNRAAREEAPLQVWHDLIERFPEFKLWVANNKTVPMEILEILASDPDGTVRLMVAAKNKLTSDILEKLAFD
;
A
#
# COMPACT_ATOMS: atom_id res chain seq x y z
N MET A 1 1.00 -8.96 13.15
CA MET A 1 1.77 -7.80 12.71
C MET A 1 2.78 -8.31 11.71
N ILE A 2 3.03 -7.56 10.63
CA ILE A 2 4.04 -7.90 9.61
C ILE A 2 5.30 -7.11 9.95
N ASP A 3 6.41 -7.81 10.13
CA ASP A 3 7.61 -7.22 10.75
C ASP A 3 8.65 -6.78 9.72
N SER A 4 8.51 -7.16 8.44
CA SER A 4 9.44 -6.81 7.36
C SER A 4 8.79 -6.75 5.98
N ALA A 5 9.42 -6.04 5.04
CA ALA A 5 8.96 -5.96 3.66
C ALA A 5 9.07 -7.33 2.95
N GLU A 6 10.13 -8.09 3.23
CA GLU A 6 10.33 -9.44 2.71
C GLU A 6 9.25 -10.40 3.20
N GLU A 7 8.83 -10.27 4.46
CA GLU A 7 7.70 -11.04 4.97
C GLU A 7 6.41 -10.70 4.22
N PHE A 8 6.12 -9.42 3.98
CA PHE A 8 4.96 -9.00 3.21
C PHE A 8 4.98 -9.62 1.81
N VAL A 9 6.11 -9.51 1.10
CA VAL A 9 6.30 -10.04 -0.26
C VAL A 9 6.10 -11.56 -0.28
N ARG A 10 6.71 -12.28 0.67
CA ARG A 10 6.57 -13.73 0.81
C ARG A 10 5.11 -14.13 1.08
N LEU A 11 4.41 -13.43 1.97
CA LEU A 11 3.00 -13.69 2.25
C LEU A 11 2.12 -13.46 1.02
N ARG A 12 2.44 -12.42 0.24
CA ARG A 12 1.69 -12.06 -0.97
C ARG A 12 1.96 -12.99 -2.16
N ASN A 13 3.10 -13.67 -2.19
CA ASN A 13 3.45 -14.66 -3.22
C ASN A 13 3.14 -16.11 -2.81
N SER A 14 2.76 -16.36 -1.55
CA SER A 14 2.45 -17.70 -1.05
C SER A 14 1.19 -18.26 -1.69
N THR A 15 1.12 -19.53 -2.07
CA THR A 15 -0.12 -20.14 -2.59
C THR A 15 -1.20 -20.39 -1.52
N ASP A 16 -0.88 -20.17 -0.25
CA ASP A 16 -1.79 -20.36 0.88
C ASP A 16 -2.78 -19.19 1.05
N PRO A 17 -4.11 -19.41 0.93
CA PRO A 17 -5.14 -18.42 1.21
C PRO A 17 -5.00 -17.71 2.56
N ALA A 18 -4.51 -18.40 3.60
CA ALA A 18 -4.32 -17.79 4.90
C ALA A 18 -3.19 -16.75 4.88
N ALA A 19 -2.09 -17.02 4.17
CA ALA A 19 -0.99 -16.10 4.00
C ALA A 19 -1.41 -14.82 3.25
N TYR A 20 -2.18 -14.94 2.16
CA TYR A 20 -2.72 -13.76 1.45
C TYR A 20 -3.62 -12.92 2.35
N ASN A 21 -4.49 -13.56 3.13
CA ASN A 21 -5.38 -12.88 4.05
C ASN A 21 -4.62 -12.16 5.15
N ARG A 22 -3.51 -12.74 5.62
CA ARG A 22 -2.60 -12.13 6.59
C ARG A 22 -2.00 -10.84 6.04
N ALA A 23 -1.42 -10.90 4.83
CA ALA A 23 -0.85 -9.73 4.17
C ALA A 23 -1.85 -8.57 4.04
N ALA A 24 -3.12 -8.86 3.76
CA ALA A 24 -4.15 -7.86 3.54
C ALA A 24 -4.81 -7.29 4.80
N ARG A 25 -4.63 -7.93 5.96
CA ARG A 25 -5.36 -7.59 7.20
C ARG A 25 -4.47 -7.22 8.37
N GLU A 26 -3.22 -7.69 8.39
CA GLU A 26 -2.31 -7.36 9.47
C GLU A 26 -1.71 -5.97 9.26
N GLU A 27 -1.51 -5.28 10.38
CA GLU A 27 -0.75 -4.03 10.42
C GLU A 27 0.73 -4.31 10.29
N ALA A 28 1.45 -3.37 9.69
CA ALA A 28 2.90 -3.33 9.66
C ALA A 28 3.37 -1.97 10.20
N PRO A 29 4.52 -1.89 10.88
CA PRO A 29 5.14 -0.63 11.27
C PRO A 29 5.32 0.29 10.06
N LEU A 30 5.27 1.61 10.28
CA LEU A 30 5.43 2.62 9.22
C LEU A 30 6.71 2.38 8.40
N GLN A 31 7.82 2.06 9.07
CA GLN A 31 9.10 1.77 8.42
C GLN A 31 9.03 0.60 7.43
N VAL A 32 8.22 -0.44 7.74
CA VAL A 32 8.04 -1.59 6.84
C VAL A 32 7.31 -1.18 5.57
N TRP A 33 6.32 -0.28 5.67
CA TRP A 33 5.64 0.25 4.48
C TRP A 33 6.56 1.08 3.61
N HIS A 34 7.39 1.95 4.20
CA HIS A 34 8.41 2.70 3.46
C HIS A 34 9.38 1.76 2.74
N ASP A 35 9.93 0.80 3.48
CA ASP A 35 10.88 -0.17 2.95
C ASP A 35 10.27 -0.96 1.78
N LEU A 36 8.99 -1.31 1.89
CA LEU A 36 8.25 -2.02 0.85
C LEU A 36 8.07 -1.19 -0.42
N ILE A 37 7.64 0.07 -0.33
CA ILE A 37 7.41 0.92 -1.52
C ILE A 37 8.73 1.35 -2.19
N GLU A 38 9.84 1.37 -1.44
CA GLU A 38 11.16 1.72 -1.95
C GLU A 38 11.84 0.52 -2.62
N ARG A 39 11.85 -0.64 -1.96
CA ARG A 39 12.61 -1.82 -2.42
C ARG A 39 11.83 -2.75 -3.31
N PHE A 40 10.50 -2.74 -3.22
CA PHE A 40 9.61 -3.66 -3.93
C PHE A 40 8.50 -2.87 -4.65
N PRO A 41 8.86 -2.02 -5.63
CA PRO A 41 7.90 -1.14 -6.31
C PRO A 41 6.75 -1.89 -6.98
N GLU A 42 6.95 -3.14 -7.38
CA GLU A 42 5.92 -4.02 -7.94
C GLU A 42 4.79 -4.36 -6.94
N PHE A 43 5.03 -4.16 -5.64
CA PHE A 43 4.03 -4.35 -4.60
C PHE A 43 3.27 -3.08 -4.20
N LYS A 44 3.61 -1.90 -4.74
CA LYS A 44 2.94 -0.63 -4.42
C LYS A 44 1.44 -0.66 -4.65
N LEU A 45 0.97 -1.34 -5.70
CA LEU A 45 -0.46 -1.54 -5.95
C LEU A 45 -1.14 -2.30 -4.80
N TRP A 46 -0.47 -3.34 -4.28
CA TRP A 46 -0.96 -4.11 -3.14
C TRP A 46 -0.93 -3.31 -1.85
N VAL A 47 0.09 -2.47 -1.66
CA VAL A 47 0.16 -1.51 -0.56
C VAL A 47 -1.01 -0.55 -0.65
N ALA A 48 -1.18 0.16 -1.77
CA ALA A 48 -2.30 1.08 -1.98
C ALA A 48 -3.65 0.40 -1.72
N ASN A 49 -3.84 -0.86 -2.13
CA ASN A 49 -5.09 -1.58 -1.89
C ASN A 49 -5.27 -2.06 -0.43
N ASN A 50 -4.21 -2.14 0.37
CA ASN A 50 -4.29 -2.65 1.72
C ASN A 50 -5.05 -1.68 2.67
N LYS A 51 -5.79 -2.25 3.63
CA LYS A 51 -6.63 -1.50 4.58
C LYS A 51 -5.85 -0.91 5.74
N THR A 52 -4.77 -1.57 6.14
CA THR A 52 -3.94 -1.20 7.29
C THR A 52 -2.86 -0.16 6.96
N VAL A 53 -2.80 0.28 5.69
CA VAL A 53 -1.79 1.25 5.26
C VAL A 53 -2.00 2.62 5.91
N PRO A 54 -0.95 3.20 6.50
CA PRO A 54 -0.98 4.54 7.08
C PRO A 54 -1.30 5.64 6.06
N MET A 55 -1.85 6.76 6.53
CA MET A 55 -2.15 7.91 5.66
C MET A 55 -0.91 8.44 4.95
N GLU A 56 0.20 8.54 5.68
CA GLU A 56 1.49 9.02 5.18
C GLU A 56 1.97 8.23 3.95
N ILE A 57 1.76 6.92 3.93
CA ILE A 57 2.12 6.08 2.78
C ILE A 57 1.17 6.33 1.61
N LEU A 58 -0.12 6.57 1.86
CA LEU A 58 -1.07 6.95 0.82
C LEU A 58 -0.74 8.31 0.20
N GLU A 59 -0.23 9.27 0.99
CA GLU A 59 0.22 10.58 0.48
C GLU A 59 1.39 10.45 -0.51
N ILE A 60 2.32 9.53 -0.22
CA ILE A 60 3.44 9.21 -1.11
C ILE A 60 2.93 8.53 -2.38
N LEU A 61 2.08 7.50 -2.22
CA LEU A 61 1.54 6.73 -3.36
C LEU A 61 0.58 7.54 -4.24
N ALA A 62 -0.03 8.61 -3.73
CA ALA A 62 -0.83 9.54 -4.52
C ALA A 62 0.00 10.30 -5.57
N SER A 63 1.33 10.31 -5.45
CA SER A 63 2.26 10.88 -6.42
C SER A 63 3.02 9.80 -7.20
N ASP A 64 2.64 8.53 -7.09
CA ASP A 64 3.32 7.44 -7.78
C ASP A 64 3.18 7.59 -9.31
N PRO A 65 4.22 7.30 -10.13
CA PRO A 65 4.13 7.40 -11.59
C PRO A 65 3.08 6.45 -12.22
N ASP A 66 2.75 5.32 -11.58
CA ASP A 66 1.73 4.40 -12.07
C ASP A 66 0.31 4.90 -11.74
N GLY A 67 -0.46 5.24 -12.78
CA GLY A 67 -1.85 5.68 -12.63
C GLY A 67 -2.76 4.63 -11.98
N THR A 68 -2.43 3.34 -12.08
CA THR A 68 -3.17 2.27 -11.40
C THR A 68 -2.98 2.33 -9.89
N VAL A 69 -1.76 2.65 -9.44
CA VAL A 69 -1.46 2.85 -8.02
C VAL A 69 -2.21 4.07 -7.50
N ARG A 70 -2.16 5.20 -8.24
CA ARG A 70 -2.91 6.43 -7.89
C ARG A 70 -4.42 6.19 -7.82
N LEU A 71 -4.98 5.42 -8.76
CA LEU A 71 -6.39 5.03 -8.75
C LEU A 71 -6.76 4.22 -7.49
N MET A 72 -5.90 3.30 -7.04
CA MET A 72 -6.15 2.54 -5.80
C MET A 72 -6.10 3.43 -4.56
N VAL A 73 -5.27 4.48 -4.56
CA VAL A 73 -5.27 5.48 -3.49
C VAL A 73 -6.59 6.26 -3.51
N ALA A 74 -7.00 6.77 -4.67
CA ALA A 74 -8.26 7.52 -4.85
C ALA A 74 -9.51 6.75 -4.39
N ALA A 75 -9.50 5.43 -4.51
CA ALA A 75 -10.59 4.55 -4.06
C ALA A 75 -10.73 4.43 -2.53
N LYS A 76 -9.86 5.08 -1.73
CA LYS A 76 -9.93 5.04 -0.27
C LYS A 76 -10.91 6.05 0.28
N ASN A 77 -11.83 5.58 1.11
CA ASN A 77 -12.82 6.44 1.78
C ASN A 77 -12.24 7.34 2.89
N LYS A 78 -10.95 7.19 3.22
CA LYS A 78 -10.30 7.89 4.34
C LYS A 78 -9.39 9.04 3.93
N LEU A 79 -9.29 9.36 2.63
CA LEU A 79 -8.34 10.36 2.13
C LEU A 79 -8.63 11.76 2.67
N THR A 80 -7.56 12.55 2.80
CA THR A 80 -7.61 13.98 3.11
C THR A 80 -7.98 14.78 1.86
N SER A 81 -8.44 16.03 2.05
CA SER A 81 -8.66 16.99 0.96
C SER A 81 -7.44 17.12 0.07
N ASP A 82 -6.26 17.20 0.66
CA ASP A 82 -5.01 17.48 -0.04
C ASP A 82 -4.64 16.33 -1.00
N ILE A 83 -4.88 15.08 -0.58
CA ILE A 83 -4.69 13.92 -1.47
C ILE A 83 -5.73 13.93 -2.59
N LEU A 84 -7.00 14.24 -2.28
CA LEU A 84 -8.07 14.29 -3.28
C LEU A 84 -7.81 15.38 -4.32
N GLU A 85 -7.39 16.58 -3.90
CA GLU A 85 -7.04 17.69 -4.80
C GLU A 85 -5.87 17.31 -5.71
N LYS A 86 -4.86 16.61 -5.18
CA LYS A 86 -3.73 16.12 -5.97
C LYS A 86 -4.20 15.13 -7.05
N LEU A 87 -5.09 14.20 -6.70
CA LEU A 87 -5.60 13.17 -7.59
C LEU A 87 -6.73 13.68 -8.53
N ALA A 88 -7.20 14.92 -8.37
CA ALA A 88 -8.26 15.47 -9.20
C ALA A 88 -7.82 15.76 -10.66
N PHE A 89 -6.51 15.78 -10.92
CA PHE A 89 -5.91 16.11 -12.22
C PHE A 89 -5.29 14.90 -12.94
N ASP A 90 -5.51 13.70 -12.40
CA ASP A 90 -5.10 12.41 -12.99
C ASP A 90 -5.88 12.04 -14.26
#